data_AF-L7QKJ9-F1
#
_entry.id   AF-L7QKJ9-F1
#
_cell.length_a   1.000
_cell.length_b   1.000
_cell.length_c   1.000
_cell.angle_alpha   90.00
_cell.angle_beta   90.00
_cell.angle_gamma   90.00
#
_symmetry.space_group_name_H-M   'P 1'
#
loop_
_entity.id
_entity.type
_entity.pdbx_description
1 polymer ?
#
loop_
_entity_poly.entity_id
_entity_poly.type
_entity_poly.pdbx_seq_one_letter_code
_entity_poly.pdbx_strand_id
1 'polypeptide(L)'
;NDDQRQTIVSEVDAALAGEITVERSDVMRGVGAALAKLRDLDAAVQAKVRTTLAQALVESPPRVDAVVVVRHTGQEILWNASRDRWSHELLDAALEKILANARAAGFDVHSEADLLNLPDDKLVPALYASIPCEPVDAEYPMFIIYTSGSTGKPKGVIHVHGGYVAGVVHTLRVSFDAEPGDTIYVIADPGWITGQSYMLTATMAGRLTGVIAEGSPL
;
A
#
# COMPACT_ATOMS: atom_id res chain seq x y z
N ASN A 1 -32.42 -7.94 26.04
CA ASN A 1 -32.76 -6.55 26.42
C ASN A 1 -31.50 -5.69 26.28
N ASP A 2 -31.57 -4.38 26.53
CA ASP A 2 -30.42 -3.48 26.32
C ASP A 2 -29.24 -3.79 27.25
N ASP A 3 -29.50 -4.24 28.47
CA ASP A 3 -28.46 -4.60 29.45
C ASP A 3 -27.63 -5.83 29.03
N GLN A 4 -28.29 -6.87 28.51
CA GLN A 4 -27.64 -8.05 27.94
C GLN A 4 -26.80 -7.70 26.70
N ARG A 5 -27.31 -6.81 25.85
CA ARG A 5 -26.58 -6.32 24.68
C ARG A 5 -25.33 -5.56 25.10
N GLN A 6 -25.47 -4.65 26.06
CA GLN A 6 -24.35 -3.85 26.57
C GLN A 6 -23.26 -4.72 27.19
N THR A 7 -23.65 -5.78 27.90
CA THR A 7 -22.70 -6.76 28.45
C THR A 7 -21.90 -7.44 27.34
N ILE A 8 -22.57 -7.90 26.27
CA ILE A 8 -21.87 -8.56 25.15
C ILE A 8 -20.91 -7.59 24.46
N VAL A 9 -21.34 -6.37 24.17
CA VAL A 9 -20.50 -5.35 23.53
C VAL A 9 -19.29 -5.02 24.42
N SER A 10 -19.49 -4.79 25.72
CA SER A 10 -18.41 -4.43 26.63
C SER A 10 -17.34 -5.52 26.77
N GLU A 11 -17.72 -6.79 26.78
CA GLU A 11 -16.76 -7.90 26.87
C GLU A 11 -16.00 -8.10 25.57
N VAL A 12 -16.66 -7.89 24.42
CA VAL A 12 -15.99 -7.89 23.12
C VAL A 12 -15.02 -6.71 23.04
N ASP A 13 -15.46 -5.48 23.36
CA ASP A 13 -14.59 -4.30 23.35
C ASP A 13 -13.37 -4.46 24.25
N ALA A 14 -13.55 -5.04 25.44
CA ALA A 14 -12.44 -5.37 26.33
C ALA A 14 -11.50 -6.42 25.73
N ALA A 15 -12.03 -7.44 25.05
CA ALA A 15 -11.23 -8.48 24.40
C ALA A 15 -10.44 -7.96 23.19
N LEU A 16 -10.94 -6.93 22.51
CA LEU A 16 -10.31 -6.32 21.33
C LEU A 16 -9.53 -5.03 21.66
N ALA A 17 -9.43 -4.66 22.93
CA ALA A 17 -8.91 -3.39 23.35
C ALA A 17 -7.47 -3.16 22.85
N GLY A 18 -7.30 -2.07 22.10
CA GLY A 18 -6.02 -1.67 21.53
C GLY A 18 -5.70 -2.31 20.19
N GLU A 19 -6.47 -3.29 19.70
CA GLU A 19 -6.22 -3.98 18.42
C GLU A 19 -6.71 -3.19 17.20
N ILE A 20 -5.92 -3.22 16.11
CA ILE A 20 -6.26 -2.53 14.85
C ILE A 20 -7.06 -3.49 13.94
N THR A 21 -6.62 -4.75 13.89
CA THR A 21 -7.29 -5.84 13.18
C THR A 21 -7.24 -7.07 14.06
N VAL A 22 -8.30 -7.86 14.05
CA VAL A 22 -8.43 -9.07 14.87
C VAL A 22 -8.96 -10.22 14.02
N GLU A 23 -8.75 -11.44 14.49
CA GLU A 23 -9.45 -12.57 13.91
C GLU A 23 -10.93 -12.56 14.34
N ARG A 24 -11.79 -13.13 13.50
CA ARG A 24 -13.21 -13.34 13.85
C ARG A 24 -13.34 -14.19 15.13
N SER A 25 -12.39 -15.09 15.35
CA SER A 25 -12.31 -15.97 16.52
C SER A 25 -12.12 -15.18 17.83
N ASP A 26 -11.40 -14.05 17.82
CA ASP A 26 -11.18 -13.21 19.00
C ASP A 26 -12.48 -12.52 19.42
N VAL A 27 -13.26 -12.02 18.44
CA VAL A 27 -14.61 -11.49 18.68
C VAL A 27 -15.50 -12.58 19.31
N MET A 28 -15.50 -13.78 18.73
CA MET A 28 -16.30 -14.91 19.22
C MET A 28 -15.87 -15.38 20.62
N ARG A 29 -14.60 -15.20 20.99
CA ARG A 29 -14.11 -15.45 22.36
C ARG A 29 -14.72 -14.46 23.35
N GLY A 30 -14.76 -13.16 23.00
CA GLY A 30 -15.44 -12.12 23.80
C GLY A 30 -16.93 -12.39 23.98
N VAL A 31 -17.62 -12.78 22.90
CA VAL A 31 -19.04 -13.21 22.94
C VAL A 31 -19.20 -14.40 23.89
N GLY A 32 -18.27 -15.37 23.84
CA GLY A 32 -18.28 -16.52 24.74
C GLY A 32 -18.18 -16.14 26.21
N ALA A 33 -17.28 -15.20 26.55
CA ALA A 33 -17.11 -14.68 27.90
C ALA A 33 -18.35 -13.93 28.40
N ALA A 34 -18.97 -13.12 27.54
CA ALA A 34 -20.21 -12.42 27.87
C ALA A 34 -21.37 -13.37 28.17
N LEU A 35 -21.59 -14.36 27.31
CA LEU A 35 -22.68 -15.32 27.48
C LEU A 35 -22.50 -16.17 28.76
N ALA A 36 -21.26 -16.43 29.19
CA ALA A 36 -21.00 -17.11 30.46
C ALA A 36 -21.39 -16.26 31.70
N LYS A 37 -21.40 -14.93 31.56
CA LYS A 37 -21.83 -13.98 32.62
C LYS A 37 -23.35 -13.79 32.65
N LEU A 38 -24.01 -13.94 31.50
CA LEU A 38 -25.46 -13.78 31.35
C LEU A 38 -26.22 -15.08 31.67
N ARG A 39 -26.35 -15.39 32.97
CA ARG A 39 -26.95 -16.65 33.45
C ARG A 39 -28.46 -16.77 33.23
N ASP A 40 -29.16 -15.66 33.04
CA ASP A 40 -30.62 -15.62 32.87
C ASP A 40 -31.07 -15.78 31.40
N LEU A 41 -30.12 -16.04 30.50
CA LEU A 41 -30.38 -16.24 29.07
C LEU A 41 -30.56 -17.73 28.76
N ASP A 42 -31.72 -18.07 28.20
CA ASP A 42 -32.04 -19.42 27.76
C ASP A 42 -31.01 -19.97 26.76
N ALA A 43 -30.73 -21.27 26.83
CA ALA A 43 -29.72 -21.93 26.02
C ALA A 43 -29.97 -21.81 24.51
N ALA A 44 -31.24 -21.84 24.08
CA ALA A 44 -31.58 -21.68 22.66
C ALA A 44 -31.28 -20.25 22.18
N VAL A 45 -31.50 -19.24 23.04
CA VAL A 45 -31.16 -17.85 22.72
C VAL A 45 -29.65 -17.65 22.66
N GLN A 46 -28.89 -18.23 23.61
CA GLN A 46 -27.42 -18.18 23.56
C GLN A 46 -26.85 -18.82 22.28
N ALA A 47 -27.39 -19.98 21.88
CA ALA A 47 -27.00 -20.64 20.63
C ALA A 47 -27.31 -19.75 19.42
N LYS A 48 -28.51 -19.15 19.37
CA LYS A 48 -28.90 -18.23 18.31
C LYS A 48 -27.97 -17.03 18.21
N VAL A 49 -27.62 -16.40 19.33
CA VAL A 49 -26.69 -15.26 19.36
C VAL A 49 -25.33 -15.65 18.79
N ARG A 50 -24.77 -16.79 19.20
CA ARG A 50 -23.48 -17.27 18.67
C ARG A 50 -23.52 -17.49 17.17
N THR A 51 -24.55 -18.18 16.67
CA THR A 51 -24.68 -18.48 15.24
C THR A 51 -24.87 -17.22 14.42
N THR A 52 -25.76 -16.31 14.86
CA THR A 52 -26.01 -15.05 14.15
C THR A 52 -24.75 -14.18 14.08
N LEU A 53 -24.00 -14.05 15.18
CA LEU A 53 -22.77 -13.25 15.18
C LEU A 53 -21.65 -13.90 14.35
N ALA A 54 -21.48 -15.23 14.43
CA ALA A 54 -20.51 -15.93 13.62
C ALA A 54 -20.80 -15.75 12.11
N GLN A 55 -22.06 -15.87 11.71
CA GLN A 55 -22.48 -15.67 10.33
C GLN A 55 -22.21 -14.23 9.86
N ALA A 56 -22.63 -13.24 10.66
CA ALA A 56 -22.39 -11.83 10.33
C ALA A 56 -20.90 -11.48 10.21
N LEU A 57 -20.04 -12.08 11.03
CA LEU A 57 -18.59 -11.89 10.95
C LEU A 57 -17.99 -12.50 9.68
N VAL A 58 -18.46 -13.67 9.25
CA VAL A 58 -18.00 -14.31 8.00
C VAL A 58 -18.44 -13.50 6.78
N GLU A 59 -19.66 -12.97 6.82
CA GLU A 59 -20.26 -12.14 5.76
C GLU A 59 -19.76 -10.68 5.77
N SER A 60 -18.75 -10.35 6.59
CA SER A 60 -18.13 -9.03 6.64
C SER A 60 -17.72 -8.55 5.24
N PRO A 61 -17.96 -7.27 4.89
CA PRO A 61 -17.65 -6.76 3.57
C PRO A 61 -16.14 -6.85 3.26
N PRO A 62 -15.77 -6.96 1.97
CA PRO A 62 -14.37 -6.91 1.56
C PRO A 62 -13.75 -5.57 1.97
N ARG A 63 -12.47 -5.60 2.35
CA ARG A 63 -11.69 -4.42 2.72
C ARG A 63 -10.87 -3.84 1.57
N VAL A 64 -10.80 -4.56 0.45
CA VAL A 64 -9.92 -4.28 -0.69
C VAL A 64 -10.71 -4.56 -1.97
N ASP A 65 -10.78 -3.57 -2.86
CA ASP A 65 -11.51 -3.67 -4.12
C ASP A 65 -10.75 -4.51 -5.16
N ALA A 66 -9.43 -4.31 -5.25
CA ALA A 66 -8.55 -5.05 -6.15
C ALA A 66 -7.15 -5.23 -5.56
N VAL A 67 -6.47 -6.30 -5.96
CA VAL A 67 -5.07 -6.61 -5.62
C VAL A 67 -4.28 -6.71 -6.92
N VAL A 68 -3.28 -5.85 -7.08
CA VAL A 68 -2.36 -5.90 -8.23
C VAL A 68 -1.25 -6.91 -7.93
N VAL A 69 -1.13 -7.94 -8.75
CA VAL A 69 -0.19 -9.04 -8.56
C VAL A 69 0.91 -8.98 -9.62
N VAL A 70 2.16 -8.85 -9.19
CA VAL A 70 3.33 -8.91 -10.07
C VAL A 70 3.77 -10.36 -10.22
N ARG A 71 3.92 -10.81 -11.48
CA ARG A 71 4.44 -12.15 -11.79
C ARG A 71 5.96 -12.10 -11.82
N HIS A 72 6.60 -12.40 -10.69
CA HIS A 72 8.07 -12.39 -10.56
C HIS A 72 8.68 -13.79 -10.50
N THR A 73 8.20 -14.65 -9.59
CA THR A 73 8.79 -15.98 -9.33
C THR A 73 8.35 -17.09 -10.29
N GLY A 74 7.29 -16.85 -11.08
CA GLY A 74 6.73 -17.83 -12.03
C GLY A 74 5.95 -18.99 -11.40
N GLN A 75 5.81 -19.04 -10.07
CA GLN A 75 5.10 -20.09 -9.35
C GLN A 75 3.58 -19.96 -9.47
N GLU A 76 2.86 -21.07 -9.31
CA GLU A 76 1.41 -21.05 -9.14
C GLU A 76 1.03 -20.41 -7.80
N ILE A 77 -0.01 -19.58 -7.82
CA ILE A 77 -0.53 -18.88 -6.65
C ILE A 77 -2.02 -19.14 -6.48
N LEU A 78 -2.50 -19.04 -5.24
CA LEU A 78 -3.93 -19.02 -4.98
C LEU A 78 -4.52 -17.73 -5.55
N TRP A 79 -5.40 -17.88 -6.53
CA TRP A 79 -5.98 -16.75 -7.25
C TRP A 79 -7.43 -16.52 -6.84
N ASN A 80 -7.76 -15.28 -6.46
CA ASN A 80 -9.12 -14.83 -6.25
C ASN A 80 -9.55 -13.92 -7.40
N ALA A 81 -10.27 -14.50 -8.37
CA ALA A 81 -10.75 -13.80 -9.57
C ALA A 81 -11.62 -12.55 -9.28
N SER A 82 -12.24 -12.46 -8.09
CA SER A 82 -13.04 -11.28 -7.75
C SER A 82 -12.20 -10.00 -7.60
N ARG A 83 -10.96 -10.10 -7.10
CA ARG A 83 -10.14 -8.93 -6.75
C ARG A 83 -8.73 -8.95 -7.36
N ASP A 84 -8.14 -10.12 -7.60
CA ASP A 84 -6.75 -10.23 -8.03
C ASP A 84 -6.66 -9.90 -9.53
N ARG A 85 -5.67 -9.09 -9.90
CA ARG A 85 -5.41 -8.62 -11.27
C ARG A 85 -3.92 -8.71 -11.56
N TRP A 86 -3.55 -9.23 -12.72
CA TRP A 86 -2.14 -9.28 -13.10
C TRP A 86 -1.63 -7.88 -13.45
N SER A 87 -0.47 -7.53 -12.90
CA SER A 87 0.17 -6.22 -13.15
C SER A 87 0.46 -6.01 -14.64
N HIS A 88 0.98 -7.03 -15.33
CA HIS A 88 1.31 -6.93 -16.77
C HIS A 88 0.07 -6.69 -17.64
N GLU A 89 -1.06 -7.36 -17.36
CA GLU A 89 -2.32 -7.11 -18.08
C GLU A 89 -2.85 -5.68 -17.86
N LEU A 90 -2.71 -5.16 -16.63
CA LEU A 90 -3.09 -3.78 -16.33
C LEU A 90 -2.17 -2.76 -17.02
N LEU A 91 -0.87 -3.05 -17.07
CA LEU A 91 0.12 -2.22 -17.76
C LEU A 91 -0.09 -2.22 -19.28
N ASP A 92 -0.38 -3.37 -19.89
CA ASP A 92 -0.71 -3.48 -21.31
C ASP A 92 -1.94 -2.62 -21.65
N ALA A 93 -3.01 -2.76 -20.86
CA ALA A 93 -4.22 -1.95 -21.03
C ALA A 93 -3.98 -0.44 -20.79
N ALA A 94 -3.06 -0.08 -19.89
CA ALA A 94 -2.67 1.31 -19.66
C ALA A 94 -1.84 1.86 -20.84
N LEU A 95 -0.92 1.07 -21.39
CA LEU A 95 -0.10 1.43 -22.54
C LEU A 95 -0.98 1.68 -23.78
N GLU A 96 -1.99 0.84 -24.04
CA GLU A 96 -2.94 1.08 -25.13
C GLU A 96 -3.63 2.45 -25.02
N LYS A 97 -4.05 2.83 -23.80
CA LYS A 97 -4.63 4.15 -23.52
C LYS A 97 -3.61 5.27 -23.73
N ILE A 98 -2.38 5.08 -23.27
CA ILE A 98 -1.29 6.05 -23.43
C ILE A 98 -1.05 6.33 -24.92
N LEU A 99 -0.90 5.27 -25.73
CA LEU A 99 -0.68 5.39 -27.16
C LEU A 99 -1.88 6.03 -27.87
N ALA A 100 -3.12 5.68 -27.49
CA ALA A 100 -4.32 6.27 -28.07
C ALA A 100 -4.41 7.78 -27.82
N ASN A 101 -4.14 8.22 -26.59
CA ASN A 101 -4.16 9.63 -26.21
C ASN A 101 -3.00 10.41 -26.81
N ALA A 102 -1.79 9.82 -26.88
CA ALA A 102 -0.66 10.42 -27.55
C ALA A 102 -0.97 10.66 -29.05
N ARG A 103 -1.59 9.70 -29.74
CA ARG A 103 -2.07 9.90 -31.12
C ARG A 103 -3.13 10.99 -31.23
N ALA A 104 -4.08 11.03 -30.30
CA ALA A 104 -5.09 12.08 -30.26
C ALA A 104 -4.47 13.49 -30.03
N ALA A 105 -3.33 13.55 -29.33
CA ALA A 105 -2.54 14.76 -29.13
C ALA A 105 -1.58 15.09 -30.31
N GLY A 106 -1.58 14.29 -31.38
CA GLY A 106 -0.82 14.54 -32.61
C GLY A 106 0.55 13.88 -32.69
N PHE A 107 0.86 12.94 -31.79
CA PHE A 107 2.10 12.16 -31.85
C PHE A 107 1.92 10.90 -32.71
N ASP A 108 2.85 10.64 -33.62
CA ASP A 108 2.85 9.46 -34.48
C ASP A 108 3.47 8.25 -33.76
N VAL A 109 2.69 7.63 -32.85
CA VAL A 109 3.13 6.49 -32.02
C VAL A 109 2.14 5.32 -32.10
N HIS A 110 2.64 4.15 -32.48
CA HIS A 110 1.83 2.94 -32.68
C HIS A 110 2.23 1.79 -31.75
N SER A 111 3.38 1.91 -31.10
CA SER A 111 3.93 0.93 -30.16
C SER A 111 4.67 1.62 -29.01
N GLU A 112 4.97 0.85 -27.96
CA GLU A 112 5.87 1.32 -26.89
C GLU A 112 7.24 1.73 -27.43
N ALA A 113 7.78 0.97 -28.40
CA ALA A 113 9.06 1.30 -29.02
C ALA A 113 9.02 2.66 -29.72
N ASP A 114 7.93 3.01 -30.41
CA ASP A 114 7.79 4.33 -31.03
C ASP A 114 7.78 5.44 -29.97
N LEU A 115 7.04 5.21 -28.88
CA LEU A 115 6.97 6.14 -27.75
C LEU A 115 8.35 6.37 -27.13
N LEU A 116 9.09 5.30 -26.83
CA LEU A 116 10.43 5.36 -26.24
C LEU A 116 11.51 5.92 -27.18
N ASN A 117 11.27 5.88 -28.50
CA ASN A 117 12.16 6.49 -29.49
C ASN A 117 11.88 7.98 -29.74
N LEU A 118 10.82 8.54 -29.12
CA LEU A 118 10.60 9.98 -29.17
C LEU A 118 11.76 10.72 -28.49
N PRO A 119 12.20 11.88 -29.02
CA PRO A 119 13.09 12.78 -28.30
C PRO A 119 12.49 13.19 -26.95
N ASP A 120 13.33 13.47 -25.94
CA ASP A 120 12.89 13.82 -24.57
C ASP A 120 11.87 14.98 -24.55
N ASP A 121 12.03 15.99 -25.41
CA ASP A 121 11.12 17.15 -25.52
C ASP A 121 9.75 16.79 -26.10
N LYS A 122 9.60 15.59 -26.66
CA LYS A 122 8.36 15.03 -27.20
C LYS A 122 7.80 13.90 -26.34
N LEU A 123 8.66 13.08 -25.73
CA LEU A 123 8.26 11.97 -24.87
C LEU A 123 7.40 12.46 -23.70
N VAL A 124 7.85 13.48 -22.97
CA VAL A 124 7.12 13.97 -21.79
C VAL A 124 5.74 14.52 -22.16
N PRO A 125 5.59 15.42 -23.16
CA PRO A 125 4.27 15.84 -23.63
C PRO A 125 3.37 14.69 -24.11
N ALA A 126 3.93 13.68 -24.79
CA ALA A 126 3.15 12.52 -25.25
C ALA A 126 2.60 11.70 -24.06
N LEU A 127 3.39 11.50 -23.01
CA LEU A 127 2.95 10.86 -21.78
C LEU A 127 1.89 11.71 -21.04
N TYR A 128 2.12 13.02 -20.95
CA TYR A 128 1.21 13.96 -20.26
C TYR A 128 -0.15 14.10 -20.95
N ALA A 129 -0.29 13.69 -22.21
CA ALA A 129 -1.60 13.57 -22.85
C ALA A 129 -2.52 12.55 -22.14
N SER A 130 -1.96 11.62 -21.36
CA SER A 130 -2.72 10.64 -20.57
C SER A 130 -2.57 10.82 -19.07
N ILE A 131 -1.35 11.11 -18.63
CA ILE A 131 -0.94 11.07 -17.23
C ILE A 131 -0.13 12.32 -16.88
N PRO A 132 -0.74 13.51 -16.90
CA PRO A 132 -0.05 14.72 -16.47
C PRO A 132 0.34 14.60 -14.99
N CYS A 133 1.49 15.15 -14.62
CA CYS A 133 1.82 15.29 -13.21
C CYS A 133 0.77 16.17 -12.51
N GLU A 134 0.27 15.71 -11.37
CA GLU A 134 -0.64 16.48 -10.52
C GLU A 134 0.19 17.39 -9.60
N PRO A 135 0.09 18.73 -9.73
CA PRO A 135 0.75 19.64 -8.80
C PRO A 135 0.07 19.55 -7.44
N VAL A 136 0.86 19.31 -6.40
CA VAL A 136 0.38 19.20 -5.01
C VAL A 136 1.05 20.23 -4.12
N ASP A 137 0.42 20.53 -2.98
CA ASP A 137 1.01 21.36 -1.94
C ASP A 137 2.29 20.72 -1.38
N ALA A 138 3.24 21.54 -0.90
CA ALA A 138 4.48 21.02 -0.31
C ALA A 138 4.22 20.12 0.90
N GLU A 139 3.14 20.36 1.64
CA GLU A 139 2.68 19.59 2.80
C GLU A 139 1.75 18.44 2.43
N TYR A 140 1.51 18.20 1.13
CA TYR A 140 0.73 17.04 0.71
C TYR A 140 1.43 15.75 1.15
N PRO A 141 0.72 14.78 1.75
CA PRO A 141 1.31 13.50 2.14
C PRO A 141 1.86 12.74 0.93
N MET A 142 3.16 12.44 0.94
CA MET A 142 3.85 11.69 -0.10
C MET A 142 3.76 10.18 0.16
N PHE A 143 3.99 9.75 1.41
CA PHE A 143 3.80 8.36 1.82
C PHE A 143 3.63 8.23 3.35
N ILE A 144 3.13 7.07 3.77
CA ILE A 144 3.07 6.64 5.16
C ILE A 144 4.02 5.46 5.33
N ILE A 145 4.96 5.55 6.27
CA ILE A 145 5.86 4.45 6.63
C ILE A 145 5.65 4.07 8.09
N TYR A 146 5.50 2.77 8.35
CA TYR A 146 5.30 2.27 9.71
C TYR A 146 6.65 1.95 10.34
N THR A 147 6.87 2.45 11.55
CA THR A 147 8.10 2.21 12.33
C THR A 147 7.78 1.53 13.64
N SER A 148 8.71 0.75 14.19
CA SER A 148 8.54 0.10 15.49
C SER A 148 8.41 1.18 16.58
N GLY A 149 7.21 1.27 17.17
CA GLY A 149 6.96 2.14 18.32
C GLY A 149 7.39 1.47 19.61
N SER A 150 7.88 2.26 20.58
CA SER A 150 8.18 1.78 21.95
C SER A 150 6.95 1.23 22.69
N THR A 151 5.75 1.53 22.22
CA THR A 151 4.46 1.15 22.81
C THR A 151 3.88 -0.15 22.23
N GLY A 152 4.67 -0.92 21.47
CA GLY A 152 4.32 -2.26 20.98
C GLY A 152 3.60 -2.31 19.62
N LYS A 153 2.95 -1.22 19.18
CA LYS A 153 2.29 -1.13 17.86
C LYS A 153 3.05 -0.19 16.93
N PRO A 154 3.25 -0.54 15.65
CA PRO A 154 3.91 0.37 14.71
C PRO A 154 3.15 1.69 14.56
N LYS A 155 3.89 2.80 14.50
CA LYS A 155 3.33 4.14 14.27
C LYS A 155 3.53 4.53 12.82
N GLY A 156 2.46 4.99 12.17
CA GLY A 156 2.51 5.53 10.81
C GLY A 156 3.11 6.93 10.81
N VAL A 157 4.33 7.06 10.33
CA VAL A 157 5.00 8.34 10.09
C VAL A 157 4.63 8.82 8.71
N ILE A 158 4.25 10.09 8.60
CA ILE A 158 3.88 10.74 7.34
C ILE A 158 5.06 11.59 6.89
N HIS A 159 5.47 11.43 5.65
CA HIS A 159 6.38 12.36 4.96
C HIS A 159 5.62 13.11 3.87
N VAL A 160 5.90 14.41 3.74
CA VAL A 160 5.25 15.31 2.78
C VAL A 160 6.14 15.55 1.55
N HIS A 161 5.56 15.95 0.42
CA HIS A 161 6.29 16.09 -0.85
C HIS A 161 7.48 17.07 -0.78
N GLY A 162 7.27 18.31 -0.35
CA GLY A 162 8.26 19.38 -0.50
C GLY A 162 9.47 19.21 0.42
N GLY A 163 9.23 19.26 1.73
CA GLY A 163 10.29 19.23 2.74
C GLY A 163 11.10 17.92 2.74
N TYR A 164 10.44 16.79 2.50
CA TYR A 164 11.12 15.49 2.45
C TYR A 164 12.08 15.41 1.27
N VAL A 165 11.61 15.68 0.04
CA VAL A 165 12.44 15.59 -1.18
C VAL A 165 13.61 16.57 -1.11
N ALA A 166 13.35 17.83 -0.75
CA ALA A 166 14.40 18.83 -0.60
C ALA A 166 15.43 18.43 0.46
N GLY A 167 14.98 17.88 1.59
CA GLY A 167 15.84 17.42 2.67
C GLY A 167 16.77 16.28 2.25
N VAL A 168 16.22 15.21 1.66
CA VAL A 168 17.03 14.02 1.29
C VAL A 168 17.97 14.29 0.12
N VAL A 169 17.60 15.16 -0.83
CA VAL A 169 18.51 15.59 -1.90
C VAL A 169 19.65 16.44 -1.35
N HIS A 170 19.36 17.31 -0.37
CA HIS A 170 20.39 18.09 0.30
C HIS A 170 21.37 17.20 1.06
N THR A 171 20.87 16.27 1.88
CA THR A 171 21.72 15.33 2.64
C THR A 171 22.49 14.40 1.74
N LEU A 172 21.94 13.99 0.60
CA LEU A 172 22.63 13.20 -0.41
C LEU A 172 23.94 13.89 -0.82
N ARG A 173 23.84 15.18 -1.19
CA ARG A 173 25.00 15.99 -1.59
C ARG A 173 25.99 16.21 -0.45
N VAL A 174 25.53 16.63 0.74
CA VAL A 174 26.48 17.04 1.79
C VAL A 174 27.07 15.89 2.60
N SER A 175 26.42 14.72 2.61
CA SER A 175 26.87 13.56 3.39
C SER A 175 27.66 12.57 2.56
N PHE A 176 27.36 12.45 1.26
CA PHE A 176 27.98 11.47 0.36
C PHE A 176 28.80 12.11 -0.76
N ASP A 177 28.85 13.43 -0.84
CA ASP A 177 29.51 14.19 -1.91
C ASP A 177 29.03 13.78 -3.31
N ALA A 178 27.75 13.41 -3.40
CA ALA A 178 27.14 12.88 -4.61
C ALA A 178 26.90 13.98 -5.65
N GLU A 179 27.30 13.70 -6.89
CA GLU A 179 27.07 14.54 -8.06
C GLU A 179 26.11 13.87 -9.06
N PRO A 180 25.38 14.67 -9.88
CA PRO A 180 24.57 14.13 -10.97
C PRO A 180 25.40 13.23 -11.90
N GLY A 181 24.90 12.02 -12.18
CA GLY A 181 25.59 11.02 -12.98
C GLY A 181 26.35 9.96 -12.17
N ASP A 182 26.55 10.17 -10.86
CA ASP A 182 27.13 9.15 -9.99
C ASP A 182 26.25 7.90 -9.89
N THR A 183 26.86 6.79 -9.51
CA THR A 183 26.16 5.55 -9.19
C THR A 183 26.20 5.29 -7.69
N ILE A 184 25.03 5.09 -7.08
CA ILE A 184 24.90 4.80 -5.66
C ILE A 184 24.31 3.40 -5.44
N TYR A 185 24.98 2.62 -4.59
CA TYR A 185 24.48 1.34 -4.13
C TYR A 185 24.00 1.44 -2.69
N VAL A 186 22.68 1.50 -2.53
CA VAL A 186 22.00 1.52 -1.23
C VAL A 186 21.52 0.11 -0.90
N ILE A 187 22.17 -0.53 0.06
CA ILE A 187 21.74 -1.83 0.58
C ILE A 187 20.58 -1.59 1.56
N ALA A 188 19.35 -1.62 1.03
CA ALA A 188 18.12 -1.47 1.79
C ALA A 188 16.96 -2.18 1.08
N ASP A 189 15.75 -2.10 1.64
CA ASP A 189 14.50 -2.47 0.98
C ASP A 189 13.60 -1.21 0.92
N PRO A 190 12.75 -1.05 -0.11
CA PRO A 190 11.75 0.02 -0.17
C PRO A 190 10.84 0.12 1.06
N GLY A 191 10.64 -0.95 1.83
CA GLY A 191 9.93 -0.94 3.12
C GLY A 191 10.64 -0.21 4.27
N TRP A 192 11.93 0.10 4.14
CA TRP A 192 12.71 0.88 5.12
C TRP A 192 12.86 2.34 4.71
N ILE A 193 13.02 3.22 5.70
CA ILE A 193 13.24 4.65 5.44
C ILE A 193 14.52 4.89 4.61
N THR A 194 15.56 4.07 4.79
CA THR A 194 16.78 4.13 3.97
C THR A 194 16.47 3.87 2.49
N GLY A 195 15.58 2.91 2.19
CA GLY A 195 15.13 2.63 0.84
C GLY A 195 14.34 3.80 0.25
N GLN A 196 13.35 4.29 0.98
CA GLN A 196 12.55 5.44 0.54
C GLN A 196 13.40 6.70 0.32
N SER A 197 14.33 7.00 1.23
CA SER A 197 15.14 8.23 1.18
C SER A 197 16.24 8.15 0.14
N TYR A 198 17.11 7.13 0.20
CA TYR A 198 18.35 7.12 -0.57
C TYR A 198 18.34 6.13 -1.74
N MET A 199 17.67 4.98 -1.63
CA MET A 199 17.57 4.06 -2.78
C MET A 199 16.68 4.66 -3.88
N LEU A 200 15.59 5.33 -3.52
CA LEU A 200 14.60 5.87 -4.47
C LEU A 200 14.66 7.40 -4.58
N THR A 201 14.16 8.11 -3.56
CA THR A 201 13.82 9.55 -3.70
C THR A 201 15.03 10.41 -4.02
N ALA A 202 16.07 10.38 -3.19
CA ALA A 202 17.25 11.20 -3.38
C ALA A 202 18.04 10.80 -4.63
N THR A 203 18.13 9.50 -4.93
CA THR A 203 18.80 9.00 -6.14
C THR A 203 18.13 9.55 -7.40
N MET A 204 16.82 9.40 -7.52
CA MET A 204 16.06 9.88 -8.69
C MET A 204 16.08 11.42 -8.79
N ALA A 205 15.80 12.12 -7.69
CA ALA A 205 15.76 13.58 -7.68
C ALA A 205 17.14 14.23 -7.81
N GLY A 206 18.20 13.55 -7.36
CA GLY A 206 19.59 13.95 -7.50
C GLY A 206 20.20 13.61 -8.87
N ARG A 207 19.48 12.88 -9.73
CA ARG A 207 19.95 12.40 -11.04
C ARG A 207 21.14 11.44 -10.94
N LEU A 208 21.10 10.55 -9.95
CA LEU A 208 22.05 9.45 -9.81
C LEU A 208 21.48 8.17 -10.44
N THR A 209 22.38 7.24 -10.76
CA THR A 209 22.03 5.87 -11.10
C THR A 209 21.96 5.04 -9.82
N GLY A 210 20.80 4.46 -9.51
CA GLY A 210 20.61 3.60 -8.35
C GLY A 210 20.82 2.12 -8.67
N VAL A 211 21.47 1.38 -7.77
CA VAL A 211 21.52 -0.09 -7.83
C VAL A 211 20.36 -0.68 -7.03
N ILE A 212 19.41 -1.32 -7.73
CA ILE A 212 18.34 -2.12 -7.11
C ILE A 212 18.75 -3.59 -7.16
N ALA A 213 19.12 -4.14 -6.01
CA ALA A 213 19.53 -5.53 -5.87
C ALA A 213 18.46 -6.33 -5.10
N GLU A 214 18.07 -7.48 -5.64
CA GLU A 214 17.28 -8.47 -4.91
C GLU A 214 18.24 -9.44 -4.21
N GLY A 215 18.00 -9.67 -2.91
CA GLY A 215 18.73 -10.65 -2.12
C GLY A 215 19.84 -10.07 -1.23
N SER A 216 20.66 -10.98 -0.72
CA SER A 216 21.77 -10.65 0.17
C SER A 216 22.95 -10.07 -0.62
N PRO A 217 23.64 -9.04 -0.10
CA PRO A 217 24.92 -8.58 -0.65
C PRO A 217 26.10 -9.51 -0.29
N LEU A 218 25.86 -10.50 0.59
CA LEU A 218 26.78 -11.57 1.02
C LEU A 218 26.44 -12.89 0.34
#